data_AF-A0A8J5CDF9-F1
#
_entry.id   AF-A0A8J5CDF9-F1
#
_cell.length_a   1.000
_cell.length_b   1.000
_cell.length_c   1.000
_cell.angle_alpha   90.00
_cell.angle_beta   90.00
_cell.angle_gamma   90.00
#
_symmetry.space_group_name_H-M   'P 1'
#
loop_
_entity.id
_entity.type
_entity.pdbx_description
1 polymer ?
#
loop_
_entity_poly.entity_id
_entity_poly.type
_entity_poly.pdbx_seq_one_letter_code
_entity_poly.pdbx_strand_id
1 'polypeptide(L)'
;MMDGGETSGDGKDSVAEPLFSFLEELCELRGVSKWLRKTLISFVQITYGKTITRHVRETVLGLLSESMVLYYMNTVRDNLWPSHEEPQATSQPRTEEDTLRTRYEAREQFVNNLPVLLCTLVGQQNARRGATKLFTTLQHHALNKNLFYNALEVMLKELFPELQEHMDKKT
;
A
#
# COMPACT_ATOMS: atom_id res chain seq x y z
N MET A 1 -28.66 -11.78 36.54
CA MET A 1 -28.93 -11.72 35.08
C MET A 1 -27.63 -11.38 34.40
N MET A 2 -26.94 -12.41 33.92
CA MET A 2 -25.88 -12.25 32.94
C MET A 2 -26.51 -12.58 31.60
N ASP A 3 -26.46 -11.66 30.65
CA ASP A 3 -26.25 -12.05 29.27
C ASP A 3 -25.41 -10.97 28.59
N GLY A 4 -24.24 -11.41 28.15
CA GLY A 4 -23.25 -10.64 27.43
C GLY A 4 -23.23 -11.16 26.00
N GLY A 5 -23.60 -10.29 25.08
CA GLY A 5 -23.46 -10.40 23.64
C GLY A 5 -23.87 -9.04 23.10
N GLU A 6 -23.10 -8.32 22.28
CA GLU A 6 -22.38 -8.79 21.11
C GLU A 6 -21.12 -7.92 20.89
N THR A 7 -19.94 -8.55 20.87
CA THR A 7 -18.73 -7.97 20.26
C THR A 7 -18.22 -8.95 19.21
N SER A 8 -19.04 -9.21 18.18
CA SER A 8 -18.69 -10.16 17.11
C SER A 8 -18.48 -9.50 15.74
N GLY A 9 -18.46 -8.15 15.66
CA GLY A 9 -18.23 -7.41 14.41
C GLY A 9 -16.81 -6.91 14.16
N ASP A 10 -16.01 -6.64 15.20
CA ASP A 10 -14.75 -5.87 15.09
C ASP A 10 -13.56 -6.67 14.51
N GLY A 11 -13.68 -7.99 14.42
CA GLY A 11 -12.59 -8.87 13.98
C GLY A 11 -12.39 -8.95 12.47
N LYS A 12 -13.45 -8.75 11.67
CA LYS A 12 -13.41 -8.94 10.21
C LYS A 12 -12.96 -7.71 9.43
N ASP A 13 -13.13 -6.51 9.98
CA ASP A 13 -12.78 -5.25 9.31
C ASP A 13 -11.37 -4.75 9.65
N SER A 14 -10.61 -5.54 10.41
CA SER A 14 -9.27 -5.16 10.83
C SER A 14 -8.26 -5.35 9.70
N VAL A 15 -7.72 -4.23 9.21
CA VAL A 15 -6.61 -4.23 8.23
C VAL A 15 -5.30 -4.75 8.84
N ALA A 16 -5.23 -4.99 10.15
CA ALA A 16 -4.03 -5.44 10.82
C ALA A 16 -3.56 -6.82 10.31
N GLU A 17 -4.45 -7.81 10.21
CA GLU A 17 -4.09 -9.16 9.78
C GLU A 17 -3.43 -9.22 8.38
N PRO A 18 -3.98 -8.58 7.33
CA PRO A 18 -3.32 -8.54 6.03
C PRO A 18 -2.01 -7.75 6.07
N LEU A 19 -1.90 -6.67 6.85
CA LEU A 19 -0.65 -5.91 7.02
C LEU A 19 0.45 -6.77 7.67
N PHE A 20 0.12 -7.56 8.70
CA PHE A 20 1.10 -8.46 9.33
C PHE A 20 1.50 -9.61 8.41
N SER A 21 0.55 -10.19 7.68
CA SER A 21 0.86 -11.23 6.71
C SER A 21 1.79 -10.69 5.60
N PHE A 22 1.59 -9.44 5.18
CA PHE A 22 2.51 -8.77 4.26
C PHE A 22 3.90 -8.53 4.86
N LEU A 23 3.99 -8.03 6.10
CA LEU A 23 5.27 -7.81 6.77
C LEU A 23 6.05 -9.11 6.99
N GLU A 24 5.37 -10.20 7.30
CA GLU A 24 5.95 -11.53 7.43
C GLU A 24 6.56 -12.03 6.11
N GLU A 25 5.81 -11.89 5.01
CA GLU A 25 6.27 -12.21 3.66
C GLU A 25 7.49 -11.37 3.27
N LEU A 26 7.43 -10.08 3.59
CA LEU A 26 8.42 -9.11 3.19
C LEU A 26 9.73 -9.31 3.97
N CYS A 27 9.63 -9.45 5.30
CA CYS A 27 10.78 -9.61 6.18
C CYS A 27 11.28 -11.06 6.27
N GLU A 28 10.69 -11.96 5.47
CA GLU A 28 11.04 -13.38 5.39
C GLU A 28 11.07 -14.07 6.75
N LEU A 29 10.06 -13.82 7.57
CA LEU A 29 9.87 -14.43 8.88
C LEU A 29 9.48 -15.93 8.78
N ARG A 30 9.74 -16.58 7.65
CA ARG A 30 9.34 -17.97 7.36
C ARG A 30 10.05 -19.04 8.21
N GLY A 31 11.02 -18.66 9.04
CA GLY A 31 11.68 -19.53 10.01
C GLY A 31 11.06 -19.50 11.41
N VAL A 32 10.11 -18.60 11.66
CA VAL A 32 9.48 -18.50 12.98
C VAL A 32 8.32 -19.49 13.08
N SER A 33 8.16 -20.17 14.22
CA SER A 33 7.11 -21.19 14.37
C SER A 33 5.73 -20.61 14.04
N LYS A 34 4.85 -21.40 13.40
CA LYS A 34 3.44 -21.00 13.14
C LYS A 34 2.73 -20.49 14.40
N TRP A 35 3.19 -20.92 15.57
CA TRP A 35 2.75 -20.43 16.87
C TRP A 35 3.16 -18.97 17.13
N LEU A 36 4.44 -18.61 16.94
CA LEU A 36 4.90 -17.24 17.16
C LEU A 36 4.27 -16.24 16.18
N ARG A 37 4.00 -16.66 14.93
CA ARG A 37 3.18 -15.88 13.97
C ARG A 37 1.80 -15.55 14.54
N LYS A 38 1.07 -16.56 15.03
CA LYS A 38 -0.27 -16.39 15.62
C LYS A 38 -0.22 -15.49 16.86
N THR A 39 0.78 -15.67 17.72
CA THR A 39 0.96 -14.86 18.93
C THR A 39 1.26 -13.40 18.60
N LEU A 40 2.10 -13.13 17.60
CA LEU A 40 2.45 -11.78 17.19
C LEU A 40 1.26 -11.02 16.57
N ILE A 41 0.52 -11.68 15.66
CA ILE A 41 -0.70 -11.10 15.07
C ILE A 41 -1.71 -10.80 16.17
N SER A 42 -1.94 -11.75 17.08
CA SER A 42 -2.86 -11.57 18.20
C SER A 42 -2.43 -10.42 19.11
N PHE A 43 -1.15 -10.37 19.48
CA PHE A 43 -0.60 -9.28 20.29
C PHE A 43 -0.83 -7.91 19.64
N VAL A 44 -0.50 -7.76 18.36
CA VAL A 44 -0.69 -6.47 17.69
C VAL A 44 -2.16 -6.13 17.49
N GLN A 45 -3.01 -7.11 17.17
CA GLN A 45 -4.44 -6.87 17.06
C GLN A 45 -5.04 -6.38 18.38
N ILE A 46 -4.60 -6.95 19.50
CA ILE A 46 -5.02 -6.55 20.85
C ILE A 46 -4.48 -5.15 21.21
N THR A 47 -3.19 -4.88 20.97
CA THR A 47 -2.55 -3.64 21.44
C THR A 47 -2.78 -2.45 20.50
N TYR A 48 -2.81 -2.69 19.18
CA TYR A 48 -2.80 -1.63 18.17
C TYR A 48 -3.85 -1.79 17.07
N GLY A 49 -4.66 -2.86 17.05
CA GLY A 49 -5.60 -3.12 15.96
C GLY A 49 -6.51 -1.93 15.64
N LYS A 50 -7.15 -1.36 16.67
CA LYS A 50 -8.02 -0.17 16.52
C LYS A 50 -7.25 1.05 16.03
N THR A 51 -6.05 1.30 16.55
CA THR A 51 -5.20 2.44 16.17
C THR A 51 -4.74 2.34 14.72
N ILE A 52 -4.29 1.15 14.30
CA ILE A 52 -3.84 0.90 12.93
C ILE A 52 -5.03 1.07 11.96
N THR A 53 -6.16 0.44 12.24
CA THR A 53 -7.37 0.56 11.39
C THR A 53 -7.85 2.00 11.29
N ARG A 54 -7.88 2.74 12.41
CA ARG A 54 -8.22 4.16 12.41
C ARG A 54 -7.24 4.98 11.57
N HIS A 55 -5.94 4.78 11.76
CA HIS A 55 -4.92 5.54 11.04
C HIS A 55 -4.96 5.28 9.53
N VAL A 56 -5.13 4.01 9.13
CA VAL A 56 -5.30 3.64 7.71
C VAL A 56 -6.53 4.31 7.14
N ARG A 57 -7.67 4.27 7.85
CA ARG A 57 -8.91 4.93 7.42
C ARG A 57 -8.72 6.44 7.29
N GLU A 58 -8.16 7.11 8.29
CA GLU A 58 -7.89 8.55 8.25
C GLU A 58 -6.96 8.93 7.08
N THR A 59 -5.94 8.11 6.82
CA THR A 59 -5.03 8.30 5.69
C THR A 59 -5.76 8.18 4.35
N VAL A 60 -6.57 7.12 4.17
CA VAL A 60 -7.35 6.93 2.94
C VAL A 60 -8.35 8.06 2.76
N LEU A 61 -9.05 8.48 3.82
CA LEU A 61 -9.97 9.61 3.76
C LEU A 61 -9.27 10.94 3.42
N GLY A 62 -8.04 11.13 3.90
CA GLY A 62 -7.22 12.29 3.52
C GLY A 62 -6.80 12.25 2.06
N LEU A 63 -6.34 11.10 1.57
CA LEU A 63 -5.96 10.90 0.16
C LEU A 63 -7.15 11.02 -0.78
N LEU A 64 -8.34 10.64 -0.34
CA LEU A 64 -9.60 10.73 -1.09
C LEU A 64 -10.45 11.95 -0.70
N SER A 65 -9.85 12.93 -0.04
CA SER A 65 -10.52 14.20 0.25
C SER A 65 -10.84 14.95 -1.03
N GLU A 66 -11.89 15.77 -1.01
CA GLU A 66 -12.35 16.54 -2.18
C GLU A 66 -11.22 17.34 -2.83
N SER A 67 -10.37 17.98 -2.03
CA SER A 67 -9.21 18.74 -2.51
C SER A 67 -8.19 17.85 -3.23
N MET A 68 -7.89 16.68 -2.70
CA MET A 68 -6.95 15.73 -3.31
C MET A 68 -7.52 15.12 -4.58
N VAL A 69 -8.81 14.78 -4.61
CA VAL A 69 -9.49 14.27 -5.81
C VAL A 69 -9.49 15.33 -6.92
N LEU A 70 -9.82 16.58 -6.59
CA LEU A 70 -9.73 17.69 -7.55
C LEU A 70 -8.30 17.89 -8.06
N TYR A 71 -7.31 17.82 -7.17
CA TYR A 71 -5.90 17.87 -7.54
C TYR A 71 -5.53 16.74 -8.51
N TYR A 72 -5.94 15.50 -8.23
CA TYR A 72 -5.70 14.37 -9.11
C TYR A 72 -6.41 14.52 -10.45
N MET A 73 -7.67 14.97 -10.48
CA MET A 73 -8.42 15.20 -11.73
C MET A 73 -7.77 16.28 -12.60
N ASN A 74 -7.38 17.40 -12.01
CA ASN A 74 -6.66 18.46 -12.73
C ASN A 74 -5.32 17.92 -13.26
N THR A 75 -4.55 17.21 -12.43
CA THR A 75 -3.27 16.61 -12.85
C THR A 75 -3.47 15.66 -14.03
N VAL A 76 -4.46 14.76 -13.98
CA VAL A 76 -4.77 13.84 -15.07
C VAL A 76 -5.21 14.59 -16.32
N ARG A 77 -6.09 15.59 -16.19
CA ARG A 77 -6.53 16.44 -17.31
C ARG A 77 -5.33 17.12 -17.96
N ASP A 78 -4.47 17.77 -17.19
CA ASP A 78 -3.36 18.57 -17.71
C ASP A 78 -2.27 17.70 -18.35
N ASN A 79 -2.06 16.47 -17.86
CA ASN A 79 -1.11 15.52 -18.46
C ASN A 79 -1.65 14.82 -19.72
N LEU A 80 -2.96 14.54 -19.78
CA LEU A 80 -3.57 13.82 -20.91
C LEU A 80 -4.06 14.76 -22.03
N TRP A 81 -4.53 15.96 -21.65
CA TRP A 81 -4.98 17.03 -22.55
C TRP A 81 -4.26 18.34 -22.23
N PRO A 82 -2.94 18.41 -22.47
CA PRO A 82 -2.22 19.67 -22.34
C PRO A 82 -2.84 20.69 -23.31
N SER A 83 -3.25 21.85 -22.79
CA SER A 83 -3.68 22.97 -23.63
C SER A 83 -2.58 23.31 -24.62
N HIS A 84 -2.94 23.60 -25.87
CA HIS A 84 -2.03 23.82 -27.01
C HIS A 84 -0.97 24.94 -26.82
N GLU A 85 -1.06 25.72 -25.73
CA GLU A 85 -0.26 26.92 -25.47
C GLU A 85 0.85 26.73 -24.42
N GLU A 86 0.88 25.61 -23.69
CA GLU A 86 1.97 25.36 -22.74
C GLU A 86 3.19 24.77 -23.48
N PRO A 87 4.37 25.43 -23.42
CA PRO A 87 5.57 24.84 -23.97
C PRO A 87 5.81 23.51 -23.27
N GLN A 88 5.77 22.41 -24.01
CA GLN A 88 6.13 21.09 -23.49
C GLN A 88 7.47 21.25 -22.79
N ALA A 89 7.48 21.04 -21.48
CA ALA A 89 8.71 21.07 -20.72
C ALA A 89 9.66 20.08 -21.39
N THR A 90 10.70 20.60 -22.04
CA THR A 90 11.79 19.81 -22.61
C THR A 90 12.59 19.27 -21.44
N SER A 91 12.00 18.33 -20.71
CA SER A 91 12.70 17.51 -19.75
C SER A 91 13.71 16.72 -20.59
N GLN A 92 14.99 17.04 -20.42
CA GLN A 92 16.04 16.30 -21.10
C GLN A 92 15.80 14.81 -20.82
N PRO A 93 15.83 13.94 -21.84
CA PRO A 93 15.60 12.53 -21.65
C PRO A 93 16.63 12.02 -20.64
N ARG A 94 16.11 11.53 -19.51
CA ARG A 94 16.92 11.06 -18.40
C ARG A 94 17.87 9.96 -18.89
N THR A 95 19.17 10.09 -18.61
CA THR A 95 20.14 9.06 -19.01
C THR A 95 19.97 7.79 -18.18
N GLU A 96 20.43 6.66 -18.69
CA GLU A 96 20.44 5.39 -17.94
C GLU A 96 21.30 5.53 -16.67
N GLU A 97 22.41 6.25 -16.75
CA GLU A 97 23.29 6.53 -15.61
C GLU A 97 22.58 7.35 -14.54
N ASP A 98 21.88 8.42 -14.91
CA ASP A 98 21.07 9.22 -13.98
C ASP A 98 19.97 8.38 -13.33
N THR A 99 19.37 7.46 -14.08
CA THR A 99 18.35 6.55 -13.58
C THR A 99 18.91 5.59 -12.54
N LEU A 100 20.04 4.96 -12.83
CA LEU A 100 20.72 4.06 -11.91
C LEU A 100 21.20 4.77 -10.64
N ARG A 101 21.79 5.97 -10.80
CA ARG A 101 22.28 6.78 -9.68
C ARG A 101 21.17 7.14 -8.70
N THR A 102 20.09 7.79 -9.15
CA THR A 102 19.01 8.16 -8.23
C THR A 102 18.31 6.92 -7.67
N ARG A 103 18.21 5.83 -8.43
CA ARG A 103 17.65 4.58 -7.91
C ARG A 103 18.50 4.04 -6.75
N TYR A 104 19.82 4.10 -6.87
CA TYR A 104 20.73 3.69 -5.79
C TYR A 104 20.58 4.59 -4.57
N GLU A 105 20.61 5.91 -4.76
CA GLU A 105 20.45 6.89 -3.67
C GLU A 105 19.10 6.75 -2.95
N ALA A 106 18.01 6.61 -3.70
CA ALA A 106 16.68 6.38 -3.16
C ALA A 106 16.59 5.07 -2.37
N ARG A 107 17.26 4.01 -2.85
CA ARG A 107 17.32 2.74 -2.12
C ARG A 107 18.06 2.89 -0.79
N GLU A 108 19.21 3.55 -0.79
CA GLU A 108 19.98 3.79 0.43
C GLU A 108 19.17 4.61 1.43
N GLN A 109 18.54 5.69 0.99
CA GLN A 109 17.66 6.50 1.85
C GLN A 109 16.50 5.66 2.40
N PHE A 110 15.85 4.84 1.57
CA PHE A 110 14.74 4.00 2.00
C PHE A 110 15.14 2.97 3.06
N VAL A 111 16.25 2.26 2.85
CA VAL A 111 16.71 1.18 3.75
C VAL A 111 17.36 1.73 5.03
N ASN A 112 17.87 2.95 5.02
CA ASN A 112 18.48 3.59 6.19
C ASN A 112 17.46 4.35 7.06
N ASN A 113 16.27 4.65 6.54
CA ASN A 113 15.20 5.35 7.27
C ASN A 113 14.04 4.42 7.67
N LEU A 114 14.36 3.25 8.24
CA LEU A 114 13.34 2.31 8.70
C LEU A 114 12.77 2.74 10.06
N PRO A 115 11.44 2.60 10.27
CA PRO A 115 10.84 2.87 11.57
C PRO A 115 11.44 1.99 12.66
N VAL A 116 11.80 2.58 13.80
CA VAL A 116 12.36 1.84 14.96
C VAL A 116 11.44 0.69 15.36
N LEU A 117 10.13 0.92 15.38
CA LEU A 117 9.13 -0.11 15.69
C LEU A 117 9.23 -1.33 14.76
N LEU A 118 9.43 -1.13 13.47
CA LEU A 118 9.59 -2.22 12.51
C LEU A 118 10.84 -3.04 12.87
N CYS A 119 11.97 -2.38 13.09
CA CYS A 119 13.22 -3.04 13.47
C CYS A 119 13.12 -3.79 14.80
N THR A 120 12.38 -3.28 15.77
CA THR A 120 12.11 -3.96 17.05
C THR A 120 11.21 -5.19 16.86
N LEU A 121 10.20 -5.11 15.99
CA LEU A 121 9.23 -6.20 15.78
C LEU A 121 9.83 -7.38 15.00
N VAL A 122 10.61 -7.12 13.94
CA VAL A 122 11.09 -8.17 13.02
C VAL A 122 12.60 -8.41 13.10
N GLY A 123 13.34 -7.55 13.79
CA GLY A 123 14.80 -7.53 13.84
C GLY A 123 15.41 -6.67 12.74
N GLN A 124 16.48 -5.93 13.07
CA GLN A 124 17.15 -4.97 12.16
C GLN A 124 17.52 -5.58 10.81
N GLN A 125 18.09 -6.78 10.79
CA GLN A 125 18.54 -7.44 9.55
C GLN A 125 17.35 -7.85 8.67
N ASN A 126 16.31 -8.42 9.26
CA ASN A 126 15.10 -8.82 8.54
C ASN A 126 14.35 -7.60 8.01
N ALA A 127 14.29 -6.51 8.79
CA ALA A 127 13.69 -5.24 8.37
C ALA A 127 14.43 -4.65 7.15
N ARG A 128 15.77 -4.59 7.19
CA ARG A 128 16.58 -4.10 6.06
C ARG A 128 16.45 -4.97 4.81
N ARG A 129 16.45 -6.30 4.99
CA ARG A 129 16.24 -7.25 3.89
C ARG A 129 14.84 -7.08 3.29
N GLY A 130 13.82 -6.99 4.13
CA GLY A 130 12.45 -6.77 3.69
C GLY A 130 12.25 -5.44 2.98
N ALA A 131 12.83 -4.36 3.50
CA ALA A 131 12.83 -3.06 2.83
C ALA A 131 13.52 -3.10 1.47
N THR A 132 14.68 -3.76 1.37
CA THR A 132 15.36 -3.98 0.09
C THR A 132 14.48 -4.76 -0.90
N LYS A 133 13.84 -5.83 -0.43
CA LYS A 133 12.92 -6.65 -1.22
C LYS A 133 11.75 -5.79 -1.72
N LEU A 134 11.12 -5.02 -0.84
CA LEU A 134 10.01 -4.12 -1.19
C LEU A 134 10.43 -3.11 -2.25
N PHE A 135 11.54 -2.42 -2.00
CA PHE A 135 12.07 -1.43 -2.93
C PHE A 135 12.30 -2.04 -4.31
N THR A 136 12.91 -3.22 -4.37
CA THR A 136 13.19 -3.94 -5.62
C THR A 136 11.92 -4.37 -6.34
N THR A 137 10.94 -4.92 -5.62
CA THR A 137 9.63 -5.31 -6.18
C THR A 137 8.91 -4.10 -6.76
N LEU A 138 8.95 -2.95 -6.09
CA LEU A 138 8.38 -1.69 -6.59
C LEU A 138 9.07 -1.17 -7.86
N GLN A 139 10.25 -1.68 -8.23
CA GLN A 139 10.88 -1.32 -9.52
C GLN A 139 10.35 -2.17 -10.68
N HIS A 140 9.58 -3.23 -10.43
CA HIS A 140 9.08 -4.10 -11.49
C HIS A 140 7.84 -3.49 -12.15
N HIS A 141 8.03 -2.82 -13.28
CA HIS A 141 6.97 -2.13 -14.02
C HIS A 141 5.76 -3.02 -14.34
N ALA A 142 5.98 -4.28 -14.73
CA ALA A 142 4.88 -5.21 -15.01
C ALA A 142 4.02 -5.52 -13.79
N LEU A 143 4.64 -5.69 -12.61
CA LEU A 143 3.92 -5.94 -11.36
C LEU A 143 3.14 -4.69 -10.93
N ASN A 144 3.76 -3.51 -11.03
CA ASN A 144 3.10 -2.24 -10.72
C ASN A 144 1.92 -1.96 -11.65
N LYS A 145 2.07 -2.27 -12.95
CA LYS A 145 1.00 -2.12 -13.94
C LYS A 145 -0.21 -3.00 -13.60
N ASN A 146 0.03 -4.27 -13.25
CA ASN A 146 -1.04 -5.18 -12.83
C ASN A 146 -1.69 -4.71 -11.53
N LEU A 147 -0.90 -4.26 -10.55
CA LEU A 147 -1.41 -3.70 -9.30
C LEU A 147 -2.31 -2.49 -9.55
N PHE A 148 -1.89 -1.58 -10.43
CA PHE A 148 -2.67 -0.42 -10.82
C PHE A 148 -4.00 -0.82 -11.47
N TYR A 149 -4.00 -1.77 -12.41
CA TYR A 149 -5.23 -2.21 -13.05
C TYR A 149 -6.19 -2.88 -12.07
N ASN A 150 -5.70 -3.68 -11.13
CA ASN A 150 -6.55 -4.25 -10.08
C ASN A 150 -7.17 -3.16 -9.19
N ALA A 151 -6.38 -2.15 -8.81
CA ALA A 151 -6.88 -1.03 -8.00
C ALA A 151 -7.92 -0.19 -8.78
N LEU A 152 -7.65 0.07 -10.06
CA LEU A 152 -8.56 0.79 -10.95
C LEU A 152 -9.87 0.01 -11.17
N GLU A 153 -9.79 -1.30 -11.35
CA GLU A 153 -10.96 -2.17 -11.49
C GLU A 153 -11.85 -2.08 -10.25
N VAL A 154 -11.27 -2.22 -9.04
CA VAL A 154 -12.02 -2.09 -7.79
C VAL A 154 -12.65 -0.70 -7.68
N MET A 155 -11.90 0.37 -7.97
CA MET A 155 -12.42 1.73 -7.95
C MET A 155 -13.60 1.93 -8.92
N LEU A 156 -13.47 1.47 -10.17
CA LEU A 156 -14.53 1.60 -11.17
C LEU A 156 -15.79 0.85 -10.77
N LYS A 157 -15.66 -0.33 -10.17
CA LYS A 157 -16.78 -1.13 -9.65
C LYS A 157 -17.53 -0.42 -8.51
N GLU A 158 -16.81 0.28 -7.64
CA GLU A 158 -17.42 1.04 -6.54
C GLU A 158 -18.05 2.36 -7.01
N LEU A 159 -17.44 3.02 -8.00
CA LEU A 159 -17.96 4.30 -8.55
C LEU A 159 -19.15 4.11 -9.49
N PHE A 160 -19.16 3.03 -10.26
CA PHE A 160 -20.18 2.72 -11.27
C PHE A 160 -20.69 1.29 -11.07
N PRO A 161 -21.56 1.06 -10.08
CA PRO A 161 -22.07 -0.28 -9.77
C PRO A 161 -22.80 -0.92 -10.97
N GLU A 162 -23.30 -0.14 -11.92
CA GLU A 162 -23.92 -0.61 -13.16
C GLU A 162 -22.94 -1.40 -14.05
N LEU A 163 -21.64 -1.18 -13.91
CA LEU A 163 -20.62 -1.95 -14.63
C LEU A 163 -20.57 -3.41 -14.14
N GLN A 164 -20.93 -3.69 -12.88
CA GLN A 164 -20.95 -5.06 -12.36
C GLN A 164 -22.03 -5.91 -13.05
N GLU A 165 -23.22 -5.35 -13.27
CA GLU A 165 -24.36 -6.05 -13.91
C GLU A 165 -24.04 -6.53 -15.33
N HIS A 166 -23.14 -5.84 -16.03
CA HIS A 166 -22.73 -6.18 -17.39
C HIS A 166 -21.58 -7.20 -17.45
N MET A 167 -20.74 -7.29 -16.42
CA MET A 167 -19.67 -8.30 -16.36
C MET A 167 -20.19 -9.67 -15.94
N ASP A 168 -21.18 -9.73 -15.04
CA ASP A 168 -21.75 -10.99 -14.56
C ASP A 168 -22.62 -11.70 -15.61
N LYS A 169 -23.17 -10.96 -16.59
CA LYS A 169 -23.95 -11.54 -17.71
C LYS A 169 -23.10 -12.24 -18.78
N LYS A 170 -21.77 -12.18 -18.69
CA LYS A 170 -20.86 -12.71 -19.72
C LYS A 170 -19.95 -13.85 -19.24
N THR A 171 -20.19 -14.37 -18.03
CA THR A 171 -19.55 -15.58 -17.50
C THR A 171 -20.59 -16.69 -17.38
#